data_AF-A0A445A293-F1
#
_entry.id   AF-A0A445A293-F1
#
_cell.length_a   1.000
_cell.length_b   1.000
_cell.length_c   1.000
_cell.angle_alpha   90.00
_cell.angle_beta   90.00
_cell.angle_gamma   90.00
#
_symmetry.space_group_name_H-M   'P 1'
#
loop_
_entity.id
_entity.type
_entity.pdbx_description
1 polymer ?
#
loop_
_entity_poly.entity_id
_entity_poly.type
_entity_poly.pdbx_seq_one_letter_code
_entity_poly.pdbx_strand_id
1 'polypeptide(L)'
;MGGGHDPFDIFQSFFGRSPFGDGGSSRGRRQKRGEDVVHPLKVSLEDLYLGTSKKLSLSLSRNVLCSKCNGKEYKSGNSTKCAGCQGTGMEVSIRHLGPSIVQQMQHPCNECKGTGGTISDRDYCPQCKGKKVVQEKKVLEIHVD
;
A
#
# COMPACT_ATOMS: atom_id res chain seq x y z
N MET A 1 -56.93 21.32 -20.34
CA MET A 1 -55.54 20.97 -20.72
C MET A 1 -54.87 20.39 -19.49
N GLY A 2 -54.87 19.07 -19.35
CA GLY A 2 -54.25 18.37 -18.22
C GLY A 2 -52.86 17.90 -18.60
N GLY A 3 -51.82 18.49 -17.98
CA GLY A 3 -50.45 18.00 -18.09
C GLY A 3 -50.22 16.93 -17.03
N GLY A 4 -50.16 15.67 -17.45
CA GLY A 4 -49.70 14.58 -16.61
C GLY A 4 -48.20 14.73 -16.38
N HIS A 5 -47.80 14.85 -15.12
CA HIS A 5 -46.39 14.71 -14.75
C HIS A 5 -46.02 13.23 -14.90
N ASP A 6 -45.19 12.92 -15.89
CA ASP A 6 -44.66 11.58 -16.10
C ASP A 6 -43.84 11.16 -14.87
N PRO A 7 -44.10 9.99 -14.25
CA PRO A 7 -43.31 9.47 -13.14
C PRO A 7 -41.82 9.31 -13.45
N PHE A 8 -41.47 9.33 -14.74
CA PHE A 8 -40.09 9.30 -15.25
C PHE A 8 -39.31 10.59 -15.00
N ASP A 9 -39.96 11.76 -14.85
CA ASP A 9 -39.26 13.04 -14.60
C ASP A 9 -38.67 13.13 -13.18
N ILE A 10 -39.35 12.51 -12.20
CA ILE A 10 -38.85 12.37 -10.82
C ILE A 10 -37.68 11.39 -10.80
N PHE A 11 -37.75 10.31 -11.57
CA PHE A 11 -36.64 9.39 -11.76
C PHE A 11 -35.45 10.07 -12.44
N GLN A 12 -35.66 10.93 -13.44
CA GLN A 12 -34.59 11.70 -14.10
C GLN A 12 -33.98 12.78 -13.20
N SER A 13 -34.72 13.39 -12.28
CA SER A 13 -34.13 14.35 -11.34
C SER A 13 -33.25 13.68 -10.27
N PHE A 14 -33.52 12.40 -9.95
CA PHE A 14 -32.70 11.60 -9.04
C PHE A 14 -31.58 10.78 -9.74
N PHE A 15 -31.80 10.31 -10.97
CA PHE A 15 -30.89 9.47 -11.76
C PHE A 15 -30.24 10.17 -12.96
N GLY A 16 -30.64 11.41 -13.29
CA GLY A 16 -29.99 12.28 -14.28
C GLY A 16 -28.63 12.80 -13.81
N ARG A 17 -28.30 12.57 -12.54
CA ARG A 17 -26.94 12.32 -12.09
C ARG A 17 -26.74 10.81 -12.15
N SER A 18 -26.36 10.34 -13.34
CA SER A 18 -26.11 8.92 -13.61
C SER A 18 -25.38 8.29 -12.41
N PRO A 19 -25.88 7.19 -11.80
CA PRO A 19 -25.08 6.42 -10.84
C PRO A 19 -23.85 5.81 -11.52
N PHE A 20 -23.89 5.71 -12.85
CA PHE A 20 -22.73 5.54 -13.73
C PHE A 20 -22.15 6.88 -14.12
N GLY A 21 -21.94 7.73 -13.12
CA GLY A 21 -21.19 8.95 -13.26
C GLY A 21 -19.82 8.59 -13.80
N ASP A 22 -19.55 9.08 -15.00
CA ASP A 22 -18.24 9.33 -15.58
C ASP A 22 -17.48 10.39 -14.73
N GLY A 23 -17.44 10.14 -13.43
CA GLY A 23 -16.76 10.89 -12.40
C GLY A 23 -15.80 9.95 -11.66
N GLY A 24 -15.28 8.96 -12.38
CA GLY A 24 -14.12 8.17 -11.98
C GLY A 24 -12.90 9.08 -12.00
N SER A 25 -12.87 10.01 -11.04
CA SER A 25 -11.66 10.64 -10.56
C SER A 25 -10.66 9.51 -10.39
N SER A 26 -9.75 9.43 -11.35
CA SER A 26 -8.50 8.73 -11.22
C SER A 26 -7.89 9.32 -9.95
N ARG A 27 -8.20 8.70 -8.82
CA ARG A 27 -7.48 8.87 -7.57
C ARG A 27 -6.13 8.24 -7.85
N GLY A 28 -5.35 8.96 -8.66
CA GLY A 28 -3.96 8.74 -8.90
C GLY A 28 -3.40 8.48 -7.52
N ARG A 29 -2.95 7.24 -7.35
CA ARG A 29 -2.42 6.68 -6.12
C ARG A 29 -1.37 7.66 -5.62
N ARG A 30 -1.77 8.62 -4.78
CA ARG A 30 -0.91 9.70 -4.32
C ARG A 30 0.27 8.98 -3.68
N GLN A 31 1.44 9.07 -4.31
CA GLN A 31 2.64 8.45 -3.79
C GLN A 31 2.81 9.02 -2.39
N LYS A 32 2.56 8.19 -1.37
CA LYS A 32 2.82 8.57 0.01
C LYS A 32 4.32 8.79 0.09
N ARG A 33 4.73 10.05 0.26
CA ARG A 33 6.13 10.39 0.52
C ARG A 33 6.49 9.73 1.86
N GLY A 34 7.66 9.10 1.92
CA GLY A 34 8.17 8.56 3.18
C GLY A 34 8.41 9.67 4.20
N GLU A 35 8.47 9.31 5.47
CA GLU A 35 8.82 10.22 6.55
C GLU A 35 10.29 10.66 6.42
N ASP A 36 10.57 11.92 6.76
CA ASP A 36 11.91 12.48 6.73
C ASP A 36 12.74 11.96 7.91
N VAL A 37 14.03 11.72 7.68
CA VAL A 37 14.97 11.26 8.72
C VAL A 37 15.91 12.40 9.08
N VAL A 38 15.84 12.87 10.33
CA VAL A 38 16.74 13.91 10.87
C VAL A 38 17.93 13.24 11.57
N HIS A 39 19.16 13.63 11.21
CA HIS A 39 20.37 13.16 11.87
C HIS A 39 21.19 14.36 12.39
N PRO A 40 21.36 14.53 13.71
CA PRO A 40 22.13 15.63 14.27
C PRO A 40 23.62 15.44 13.99
N LEU A 41 24.25 16.45 13.38
CA LEU A 41 25.68 16.48 13.09
C LEU A 41 26.40 17.30 14.15
N LYS A 42 27.39 16.70 14.82
CA LYS A 42 28.29 17.43 15.71
C LYS A 42 29.45 17.99 14.88
N VAL A 43 29.58 19.30 14.85
CA VAL A 43 30.64 20.04 14.15
C VAL A 43 31.43 20.86 15.18
N SER A 44 32.74 21.05 14.94
CA SER A 44 33.53 21.97 15.74
C SER A 44 33.43 23.39 15.17
N LEU A 45 33.73 24.40 16.00
CA LEU A 45 33.68 25.81 15.57
C LEU A 45 34.72 26.12 14.47
N GLU A 46 35.87 25.46 14.52
CA GLU A 46 36.94 25.61 13.53
C GLU A 46 36.48 25.13 12.15
N ASP A 47 35.74 24.01 12.09
CA ASP A 47 35.22 23.44 10.85
C ASP A 47 34.17 24.34 10.19
N LEU A 48 33.36 25.02 11.00
CA LEU A 48 32.36 25.99 10.55
C LEU A 48 33.02 27.26 10.02
N TYR A 49 34.11 27.71 10.66
CA TYR A 49 34.79 28.93 10.26
C TYR A 49 35.59 28.78 8.97
N LEU A 50 36.21 27.60 8.77
CA LEU A 50 37.05 27.33 7.61
C LEU A 50 36.28 26.82 6.39
N GLY A 51 35.01 26.45 6.54
CA GLY A 51 34.20 25.85 5.47
C GLY A 51 34.82 24.52 5.01
N THR A 52 34.56 23.43 5.74
CA THR A 52 35.16 22.13 5.42
C THR A 52 34.16 21.13 4.87
N SER A 53 34.55 20.48 3.76
CA SER A 53 33.85 19.33 3.21
C SER A 53 34.13 18.09 4.06
N LYS A 54 33.49 18.00 5.22
CA LYS A 54 33.59 16.76 5.99
C LYS A 54 32.83 15.66 5.26
N LYS A 55 33.56 14.63 4.82
CA LYS A 55 33.03 13.29 4.55
C LYS A 55 32.54 12.68 5.87
N LEU A 56 31.53 13.30 6.47
CA LEU A 56 30.82 12.75 7.60
C LEU A 56 30.16 11.51 7.04
N SER A 57 30.74 10.35 7.35
CA SER A 57 30.18 9.05 7.03
C SER A 57 28.90 8.84 7.83
N LEU A 58 27.87 9.63 7.53
CA LEU A 58 26.55 9.49 8.06
C LEU A 58 26.04 8.19 7.44
N SER A 59 26.23 7.08 8.13
CA SER A 59 25.73 5.78 7.68
C SER A 59 24.22 5.78 7.83
N LEU A 60 23.53 6.42 6.89
CA LEU A 60 22.08 6.48 6.87
C LEU A 60 21.58 5.09 6.49
N SER A 61 20.93 4.42 7.45
CA SER A 61 20.20 3.20 7.19
C SER A 61 18.85 3.55 6.57
N ARG A 62 18.69 3.28 5.28
CA ARG A 62 17.43 3.47 4.55
C ARG A 62 16.83 2.14 4.16
N ASN A 63 15.51 2.03 4.22
CA ASN A 63 14.78 0.88 3.69
C ASN A 63 14.64 1.06 2.17
N VAL A 64 15.21 0.12 1.41
CA VAL A 64 15.18 0.12 -0.06
C VAL A 64 14.40 -1.09 -0.52
N LEU A 65 13.70 -0.98 -1.65
CA LEU A 65 13.09 -2.14 -2.28
C LEU A 65 14.16 -3.21 -2.52
N CYS A 66 13.82 -4.45 -2.16
CA CYS A 66 14.74 -5.56 -2.34
C CYS A 66 15.03 -5.75 -3.83
N SER A 67 16.30 -5.64 -4.23
CA SER A 67 16.74 -5.76 -5.63
C SER A 67 16.45 -7.14 -6.25
N LYS A 68 16.44 -8.21 -5.45
CA LYS A 68 16.18 -9.57 -5.94
C LYS A 68 14.71 -9.86 -6.25
N CYS A 69 13.77 -9.26 -5.52
CA CYS A 69 12.34 -9.50 -5.73
C CYS A 69 11.59 -8.27 -6.26
N ASN A 70 12.23 -7.10 -6.35
CA ASN A 70 11.62 -5.84 -6.78
C ASN A 70 10.31 -5.53 -6.04
N GLY A 71 10.27 -5.81 -4.74
CA GLY A 71 9.09 -5.62 -3.90
C GLY A 71 8.03 -6.73 -4.00
N LYS A 72 8.31 -7.84 -4.71
CA LYS A 72 7.49 -9.05 -4.67
C LYS A 72 7.79 -9.86 -3.40
N GLU A 73 6.83 -10.64 -2.94
CA GLU A 73 7.01 -11.48 -1.74
C GLU A 73 7.90 -12.70 -2.02
N TYR A 74 7.95 -13.13 -3.27
CA TYR A 74 8.58 -14.38 -3.71
C TYR A 74 9.69 -14.16 -4.74
N LYS A 75 10.58 -15.15 -4.85
CA LYS A 75 11.73 -15.13 -5.77
C LYS A 75 11.34 -15.40 -7.24
N SER A 76 10.42 -16.34 -7.46
CA SER A 76 10.04 -16.82 -8.80
C SER A 76 8.55 -17.11 -8.87
N GLY A 77 7.79 -16.20 -9.48
CA GLY A 77 6.48 -16.42 -10.12
C GLY A 77 5.27 -16.88 -9.30
N ASN A 78 5.44 -17.78 -8.33
CA ASN A 78 4.39 -18.73 -8.02
C ASN A 78 3.87 -18.52 -6.59
N SER A 79 2.90 -17.61 -6.45
CA SER A 79 1.93 -17.72 -5.36
C SER A 79 0.88 -18.74 -5.76
N THR A 80 0.74 -19.83 -5.01
CA THR A 80 -0.42 -20.71 -5.18
C THR A 80 -1.68 -19.97 -4.76
N LYS A 81 -2.77 -20.15 -5.50
CA LYS A 81 -4.05 -19.56 -5.11
C LYS A 81 -4.45 -20.12 -3.74
N CYS A 82 -4.88 -19.25 -2.83
CA CYS A 82 -5.39 -19.69 -1.54
C CYS A 82 -6.65 -20.54 -1.76
N ALA A 83 -6.73 -21.70 -1.10
CA ALA A 83 -7.84 -22.63 -1.25
C ALA A 83 -9.13 -22.06 -0.63
N GLY A 84 -9.05 -21.43 0.55
CA GLY A 84 -10.20 -20.89 1.26
C GLY A 84 -10.89 -19.71 0.55
N CYS A 85 -10.14 -18.83 -0.13
CA CYS A 85 -10.72 -17.68 -0.83
C CYS A 85 -10.64 -17.75 -2.36
N GLN A 86 -10.08 -18.82 -2.92
CA GLN A 86 -9.88 -19.04 -4.36
C GLN A 86 -9.16 -17.90 -5.09
N GLY A 87 -8.30 -17.13 -4.41
CA GLY A 87 -7.63 -15.98 -5.00
C GLY A 87 -8.25 -14.62 -4.69
N THR A 88 -9.42 -14.57 -4.05
CA THR A 88 -10.11 -13.29 -3.76
C THR A 88 -9.55 -12.54 -2.56
N GLY A 89 -8.82 -13.22 -1.67
CA GLY A 89 -8.24 -12.64 -0.45
C GLY A 89 -9.25 -12.38 0.66
N MET A 90 -10.55 -12.52 0.40
CA MET A 90 -11.62 -12.18 1.34
C MET A 90 -12.56 -13.36 1.51
N GLU A 91 -13.05 -13.54 2.73
CA GLU A 91 -14.02 -14.56 3.09
C GLU A 91 -15.31 -13.89 3.57
N VAL A 92 -16.45 -14.48 3.22
CA VAL A 92 -17.76 -13.96 3.54
C VAL A 92 -18.37 -14.84 4.63
N SER A 93 -18.58 -14.27 5.81
CA SER A 93 -19.32 -14.92 6.90
C SER A 93 -20.76 -14.39 6.96
N ILE A 94 -21.72 -15.30 7.07
CA ILE A 94 -23.14 -14.96 7.22
C ILE A 94 -23.50 -15.18 8.68
N ARG A 95 -23.94 -14.14 9.38
CA ARG A 95 -24.45 -14.21 10.75
C ARG A 95 -25.97 -14.03 10.73
N HIS A 96 -26.68 -14.99 11.32
CA HIS A 96 -28.13 -14.90 11.52
C HIS A 96 -28.39 -14.12 12.82
N LEU A 97 -29.05 -12.96 12.72
CA LEU A 97 -29.36 -12.10 13.86
C LEU A 97 -30.80 -12.28 14.36
N GLY A 98 -31.64 -12.99 13.60
CA GLY A 98 -33.01 -13.29 13.97
C GLY A 98 -33.79 -13.93 12.81
N PRO A 99 -35.11 -14.15 13.00
CA PRO A 99 -35.98 -14.62 11.93
C PRO A 99 -35.91 -13.64 10.75
N SER A 100 -35.52 -14.13 9.58
CA SER A 100 -35.39 -13.37 8.33
C SER A 100 -34.32 -12.27 8.28
N ILE A 101 -33.47 -12.12 9.30
CA ILE A 101 -32.38 -11.12 9.29
C ILE A 101 -31.02 -11.82 9.22
N VAL A 102 -30.36 -11.69 8.07
CA VAL A 102 -28.99 -12.16 7.84
C VAL A 102 -28.06 -10.99 7.61
N GLN A 103 -26.92 -11.00 8.30
CA GLN A 103 -25.84 -10.03 8.10
C GLN A 103 -24.68 -10.73 7.40
N GLN A 104 -24.29 -10.20 6.24
CA GLN A 104 -23.11 -10.63 5.51
C GLN A 104 -21.91 -9.78 5.94
N MET A 105 -20.90 -10.40 6.55
CA MET A 105 -19.66 -9.75 6.95
C MET A 105 -18.50 -10.27 6.10
N GLN A 106 -17.89 -9.37 5.33
CA GLN A 106 -16.66 -9.66 4.60
C GLN A 106 -15.45 -9.42 5.51
N HIS A 107 -14.57 -10.40 5.63
CA HIS A 107 -13.35 -10.31 6.42
C HIS A 107 -12.16 -10.83 5.58
N PRO A 108 -10.91 -10.40 5.88
CA PRO A 108 -9.76 -10.96 5.21
C PRO A 108 -9.70 -12.47 5.46
N CYS A 109 -9.43 -13.24 4.41
CA CYS A 109 -9.35 -14.70 4.51
C CYS A 109 -8.29 -15.11 5.54
N ASN A 110 -8.63 -16.03 6.45
CA ASN A 110 -7.75 -16.42 7.55
C ASN A 110 -6.48 -17.15 7.06
N GLU A 111 -6.57 -17.90 5.96
CA GLU A 111 -5.44 -18.66 5.39
C GLU A 111 -4.39 -17.75 4.75
N CYS A 112 -4.81 -16.77 3.95
CA CYS A 112 -3.91 -15.90 3.19
C CYS A 112 -3.79 -14.48 3.76
N LYS A 113 -4.53 -14.15 4.82
CA LYS A 113 -4.54 -12.83 5.47
C LYS A 113 -4.78 -11.67 4.50
N GLY A 114 -5.60 -11.88 3.48
CA GLY A 114 -5.90 -10.85 2.48
C GLY A 114 -5.00 -10.83 1.25
N THR A 115 -3.97 -11.67 1.15
CA THR A 115 -3.08 -11.67 -0.04
C THR A 115 -3.70 -12.38 -1.24
N GLY A 116 -4.69 -13.26 -1.04
CA GLY A 116 -5.29 -14.09 -2.09
C GLY A 116 -4.41 -15.27 -2.54
N GLY A 117 -3.15 -15.30 -2.13
CA GLY A 117 -2.20 -16.35 -2.49
C GLY A 117 -1.42 -16.84 -1.29
N THR A 118 -1.20 -18.15 -1.23
CA THR A 118 -0.29 -18.78 -0.27
C THR A 118 1.07 -18.90 -0.94
N ILE A 119 2.12 -18.57 -0.19
CA ILE A 119 3.50 -18.71 -0.65
C ILE A 119 4.15 -19.74 0.26
N SER A 120 4.83 -20.72 -0.31
CA SER A 120 5.57 -21.70 0.48
C SER A 120 6.80 -21.04 1.08
N ASP A 121 7.22 -21.47 2.27
CA ASP A 121 8.37 -20.86 2.97
C ASP A 121 9.67 -20.88 2.12
N ARG A 122 9.78 -21.84 1.21
CA ARG A 122 10.92 -22.05 0.32
C ARG A 122 10.97 -21.00 -0.80
N ASP A 123 9.83 -20.43 -1.16
CA ASP A 123 9.70 -19.51 -2.29
C ASP A 123 9.86 -18.04 -1.87
N TYR A 124 9.87 -17.75 -0.56
CA TYR A 124 10.17 -16.42 -0.06
C TYR A 124 11.53 -15.95 -0.55
N CYS A 125 11.60 -14.65 -0.88
CA CYS A 125 12.88 -14.06 -1.26
C CYS A 125 13.89 -14.22 -0.12
N PRO A 126 15.05 -14.88 -0.35
CA PRO A 126 16.01 -15.17 0.73
C PRO A 126 16.66 -13.91 1.31
N GLN A 127 16.65 -12.79 0.56
CA GLN A 127 17.25 -11.53 0.97
C GLN A 127 16.34 -10.69 1.86
N CYS A 128 15.04 -10.59 1.53
CA CYS A 128 14.09 -9.79 2.32
C CYS A 128 13.15 -10.62 3.20
N LYS A 129 13.16 -11.95 3.06
CA LYS A 129 12.30 -12.90 3.81
C LYS A 129 10.83 -12.46 3.80
N GLY A 130 10.31 -12.09 2.63
CA GLY A 130 8.93 -11.62 2.45
C GLY A 130 8.68 -10.15 2.85
N LYS A 131 9.65 -9.44 3.44
CA LYS A 131 9.48 -8.02 3.86
C LYS A 131 9.47 -7.02 2.71
N LYS A 132 9.81 -7.43 1.48
CA LYS A 132 9.88 -6.59 0.26
C LYS A 132 10.96 -5.50 0.28
N VAL A 133 11.46 -5.12 1.45
CA VAL A 133 12.50 -4.11 1.66
C VAL A 133 13.74 -4.70 2.34
N VAL A 134 14.88 -4.07 2.12
CA VAL A 134 16.17 -4.39 2.72
C VAL A 134 16.80 -3.09 3.23
N GLN A 135 17.46 -3.14 4.38
CA GLN A 135 18.20 -2.00 4.90
C GLN A 135 19.53 -1.84 4.17
N GLU A 136 19.75 -0.67 3.60
CA GLU A 136 21.00 -0.29 2.94
C GLU A 136 21.63 0.88 3.69
N LYS A 137 22.93 0.78 3.98
CA LYS A 137 23.71 1.88 4.56
C LYS A 137 24.29 2.70 3.41
N LYS A 138 23.89 3.96 3.30
CA LYS A 138 24.48 4.90 2.34
C LYS A 138 25.35 5.91 3.09
N VAL A 139 26.58 6.08 2.63
CA VAL A 139 27.48 7.15 3.06
C VAL A 139 27.15 8.39 2.22
N LEU A 140 26.84 9.50 2.86
CA LEU A 140 26.59 10.78 2.21
C LEU A 140 27.75 11.73 2.52
N GLU A 141 28.23 12.47 1.53
CA GLU A 141 29.19 13.56 1.73
C GLU A 141 28.40 14.86 1.89
N ILE A 142 28.61 15.58 2.98
CA ILE A 142 27.90 16.81 3.31
C ILE A 142 28.92 17.94 3.39
N HIS A 143 28.66 19.01 2.66
CA HIS A 143 29.45 20.24 2.74
C HIS A 143 28.84 21.14 3.81
N VAL A 144 29.69 21.64 4.71
CA VAL A 144 29.32 22.60 5.75
C VAL A 144 29.97 23.92 5.37
N ASP A 145 29.15 24.87 4.94
CA ASP A 145 29.52 26.25 4.62
C ASP A 145 29.16 27.20 5.78
#